data_AF-A0AA88WCP2-F1
#
_entry.id   AF-A0AA88WCP2-F1
#
_cell.length_a   1.000
_cell.length_b   1.000
_cell.length_c   1.000
_cell.angle_alpha   90.00
_cell.angle_beta   90.00
_cell.angle_gamma   90.00
#
_symmetry.space_group_name_H-M   'P 1'
#
loop_
_entity.id
_entity.type
_entity.pdbx_description
1 polymer ?
#
loop_
_entity_poly.entity_id
_entity_poly.type
_entity_poly.pdbx_seq_one_letter_code
_entity_poly.pdbx_strand_id
1 'polypeptide(L)'
;WCHRIYPIQATCALNEKELWLVVSKLVHQFLNDRGQNLARPIKFAVGYNRRGIEETEMKGRRISSSDSDAFPLLDRSKCLAVVAAAVKDAVSESVVDLNCPELSVLAELLPLSGVPDRSLIVAVSVLPNKVVRTKPRLCVKALVSDM
;
A
#
# COMPACT_ATOMS: atom_id res chain seq x y z
N TRP A 1 -14.25 11.46 13.90
CA TRP A 1 -12.79 11.59 13.94
C TRP A 1 -12.00 10.48 13.23
N CYS A 2 -12.59 9.56 12.47
CA CYS A 2 -11.85 8.76 11.48
C CYS A 2 -12.65 8.72 10.16
N HIS A 3 -12.08 9.26 9.07
CA HIS A 3 -12.77 9.29 7.77
C HIS A 3 -12.62 7.98 7.00
N ARG A 4 -11.45 7.32 7.11
CA ARG A 4 -11.13 6.00 6.54
C ARG A 4 -10.10 5.28 7.41
N ILE A 5 -10.25 3.96 7.55
CA ILE A 5 -9.26 3.09 8.21
C ILE A 5 -8.92 1.99 7.21
N TYR A 6 -7.64 1.85 6.89
CA TYR A 6 -7.15 0.78 6.03
C TYR A 6 -6.18 -0.10 6.83
N PRO A 7 -6.38 -1.42 6.85
CA PRO A 7 -5.47 -2.32 7.53
C PRO A 7 -4.14 -2.39 6.76
N ILE A 8 -3.03 -2.17 7.46
CA ILE A 8 -1.68 -2.43 6.94
C ILE A 8 -1.43 -3.93 7.10
N GLN A 9 -1.09 -4.62 6.00
CA GLN A 9 -0.86 -6.06 6.02
C GLN A 9 0.61 -6.42 6.13
N ALA A 10 1.50 -5.57 5.63
CA ALA A 10 2.94 -5.73 5.78
C ALA A 10 3.65 -4.38 5.74
N THR A 11 4.88 -4.37 6.23
CA THR A 11 5.83 -3.26 6.09
C THR A 11 7.14 -3.78 5.53
N CYS A 12 7.82 -3.00 4.72
CA CYS A 12 9.18 -3.30 4.25
C CYS A 12 9.99 -2.02 4.06
N ALA A 13 11.29 -2.15 3.79
CA ALA A 13 12.07 -1.01 3.37
C ALA A 13 11.61 -0.55 1.98
N LEU A 14 11.72 0.76 1.72
CA LEU A 14 11.42 1.39 0.45
C LEU A 14 12.57 1.13 -0.53
N ASN A 15 12.66 -0.12 -0.96
CA ASN A 15 13.50 -0.56 -2.07
C ASN A 15 12.67 -1.41 -3.03
N GLU A 16 13.06 -1.42 -4.30
CA GLU A 16 12.27 -2.05 -5.36
C GLU A 16 12.07 -3.54 -5.13
N LYS A 17 13.14 -4.26 -4.76
CA LYS A 17 13.11 -5.71 -4.56
C LYS A 17 12.18 -6.12 -3.42
N GLU A 18 12.27 -5.48 -2.27
CA GLU A 18 11.41 -5.78 -1.12
C GLU A 18 9.97 -5.39 -1.36
N LEU A 19 9.73 -4.20 -1.91
CA LEU A 19 8.39 -3.74 -2.23
C LEU A 19 7.71 -4.69 -3.22
N TRP A 20 8.44 -5.09 -4.26
CA TRP A 20 7.99 -6.07 -5.24
C TRP A 20 7.64 -7.41 -4.56
N LEU A 21 8.55 -7.96 -3.75
CA LEU A 21 8.34 -9.25 -3.07
C LEU A 21 7.12 -9.23 -2.14
N VAL A 22 6.97 -8.16 -1.36
CA VAL A 22 5.85 -8.01 -0.43
C VAL A 22 4.54 -7.85 -1.18
N VAL A 23 4.49 -7.03 -2.23
CA VAL A 23 3.29 -6.87 -3.06
C VAL A 23 2.90 -8.19 -3.70
N SER A 24 3.82 -8.87 -4.38
CA SER A 24 3.56 -10.16 -5.03
C SER A 24 3.03 -11.19 -4.04
N LYS A 25 3.63 -11.27 -2.84
CA LYS A 25 3.16 -12.17 -1.77
C LYS A 25 1.73 -11.84 -1.32
N LEU A 26 1.45 -10.58 -1.02
CA LEU A 26 0.14 -10.15 -0.52
C LEU A 26 -0.96 -10.30 -1.58
N VAL A 27 -0.64 -10.06 -2.86
CA VAL A 27 -1.57 -10.27 -3.98
C VAL A 27 -1.93 -11.75 -4.10
N HIS A 28 -0.93 -12.65 -4.09
CA HIS A 28 -1.20 -14.09 -4.11
C HIS A 28 -2.06 -14.54 -2.93
N GLN A 29 -1.74 -14.08 -1.72
CA GLN A 29 -2.55 -14.38 -0.52
C GLN A 29 -3.99 -13.89 -0.69
N PHE A 30 -4.19 -12.65 -1.14
CA PHE A 30 -5.51 -12.09 -1.38
C PHE A 30 -6.34 -12.90 -2.39
N LEU A 31 -5.72 -13.40 -3.45
CA LEU A 31 -6.38 -14.22 -4.46
C LEU A 31 -6.73 -15.61 -3.94
N ASN A 32 -5.80 -16.25 -3.23
CA ASN A 32 -6.02 -17.57 -2.65
C ASN A 32 -7.17 -17.54 -1.62
N ASP A 33 -7.26 -16.48 -0.82
CA ASP A 33 -8.30 -16.30 0.19
C ASP A 33 -9.70 -16.05 -0.42
N ARG A 34 -9.78 -15.53 -1.66
CA ARG A 34 -11.06 -15.24 -2.34
C ARG A 34 -11.50 -16.31 -3.33
N GLY A 35 -10.64 -17.27 -3.64
CA GLY A 35 -10.90 -18.36 -4.59
C GLY A 35 -11.09 -17.88 -6.04
N GLN A 36 -11.58 -18.78 -6.90
CA GLN A 36 -11.73 -18.58 -8.36
C GLN A 36 -12.89 -17.64 -8.78
N ASN A 37 -13.54 -16.94 -7.84
CA ASN A 37 -14.74 -16.13 -8.12
C ASN A 37 -14.44 -14.73 -8.71
N LEU A 38 -13.19 -14.42 -9.04
CA LEU A 38 -12.81 -13.15 -9.66
C LEU A 38 -12.91 -13.27 -11.18
N ALA A 39 -13.57 -12.29 -11.80
CA ALA A 39 -13.72 -12.27 -13.25
C ALA A 39 -12.35 -11.95 -13.88
N ARG A 40 -11.94 -12.71 -14.89
CA ARG A 40 -10.71 -12.41 -15.64
C ARG A 40 -11.01 -11.47 -16.82
N PRO A 41 -10.13 -10.51 -17.13
CA PRO A 41 -8.89 -10.18 -16.42
C PRO A 41 -9.18 -9.48 -15.07
N ILE A 42 -8.35 -9.77 -14.07
CA ILE A 42 -8.49 -9.22 -12.73
C ILE A 42 -8.22 -7.72 -12.78
N LYS A 43 -9.18 -6.93 -12.31
CA LYS A 43 -9.08 -5.48 -12.32
C LYS A 43 -8.41 -4.98 -11.05
N PHE A 44 -7.37 -4.18 -11.17
CA PHE A 44 -6.68 -3.62 -10.01
C PHE A 44 -6.40 -2.14 -10.11
N ALA A 45 -6.19 -1.51 -8.97
CA ALA A 45 -5.71 -0.15 -8.86
C ALA A 45 -4.50 -0.09 -7.93
N VAL A 46 -3.62 0.87 -8.16
CA VAL A 46 -2.47 1.12 -7.30
C VAL A 46 -2.56 2.54 -6.75
N GLY A 47 -2.44 2.68 -5.44
CA GLY A 47 -2.31 3.94 -4.75
C GLY A 47 -0.96 4.07 -4.07
N TYR A 48 -0.39 5.27 -4.11
CA TYR A 48 0.80 5.63 -3.36
C TYR A 48 0.50 6.86 -2.52
N ASN A 49 0.90 6.83 -1.25
CA ASN A 49 0.69 7.92 -0.31
C ASN A 49 1.94 8.19 0.52
N ARG A 50 2.23 9.47 0.77
CA ARG A 50 3.35 9.94 1.59
C ARG A 50 2.80 10.68 2.82
N ARG A 51 2.07 9.99 3.68
CA ARG A 51 1.46 10.63 4.85
C ARG A 51 2.53 11.21 5.78
N GLY A 52 2.37 12.47 6.18
CA GLY A 52 3.21 13.14 7.18
C GLY A 52 4.59 13.59 6.70
N ILE A 53 4.93 13.39 5.42
CA ILE A 53 6.21 13.87 4.86
C ILE A 53 6.04 15.20 4.10
N GLU A 54 4.91 15.43 3.42
CA GLU A 54 4.64 16.70 2.73
C GLU A 54 4.49 17.91 3.68
N GLU A 55 3.97 17.73 4.91
CA GLU A 55 3.86 18.85 5.89
C GLU A 55 5.18 19.15 6.64
N THR A 56 6.12 18.20 6.68
CA THR A 56 7.36 18.34 7.46
C THR A 56 8.59 18.67 6.60
N GLU A 57 8.39 18.87 5.29
CA GLU A 57 9.43 19.32 4.35
C GLU A 57 9.91 20.76 4.60
N MET A 58 9.27 21.54 5.48
CA MET A 58 9.71 22.92 5.77
C MET A 58 10.58 23.13 7.03
N LYS A 59 10.75 22.15 7.94
CA LYS A 59 11.50 22.44 9.20
C LYS A 59 12.51 21.42 9.74
N GLY A 60 12.57 20.18 9.25
CA GLY A 60 13.38 19.16 9.97
C GLY A 60 14.33 18.29 9.16
N ARG A 61 14.07 18.02 7.88
CA ARG A 61 14.86 17.04 7.12
C ARG A 61 15.09 17.56 5.71
N ARG A 62 16.35 17.87 5.39
CA ARG A 62 16.80 18.22 4.05
C ARG A 62 16.63 16.99 3.14
N ILE A 63 15.45 16.80 2.58
CA ILE A 63 15.29 16.03 1.35
C ILE A 63 15.61 17.02 0.23
N SER A 64 16.89 17.21 -0.06
CA SER A 64 17.30 17.97 -1.24
C SER A 64 17.05 17.15 -2.49
N SER A 65 17.10 17.79 -3.66
CA SER A 65 17.04 17.15 -4.98
C SER A 65 18.02 15.97 -5.16
N SER A 66 19.04 15.84 -4.30
CA SER A 66 19.97 14.72 -4.22
C SER A 66 19.38 13.41 -3.64
N ASP A 67 18.31 13.47 -2.84
CA ASP A 67 17.72 12.29 -2.19
C ASP A 67 16.79 11.49 -3.14
N SER A 68 16.35 12.13 -4.23
CA SER A 68 15.66 11.48 -5.36
C SER A 68 16.52 10.38 -5.99
N ASP A 69 17.85 10.57 -6.02
CA ASP A 69 18.79 9.60 -6.57
C ASP A 69 19.07 8.46 -5.59
N ALA A 70 19.02 8.74 -4.28
CA ALA A 70 19.20 7.73 -3.23
C ALA A 70 17.97 6.84 -3.04
N PHE A 71 16.76 7.39 -3.23
CA PHE A 71 15.50 6.64 -3.11
C PHE A 71 14.59 6.91 -4.31
N PRO A 72 14.81 6.21 -5.45
CA PRO A 72 14.02 6.40 -6.67
C PRO A 72 12.51 6.24 -6.46
N LEU A 73 12.10 5.43 -5.49
CA LEU A 73 10.68 5.16 -5.19
C LEU A 73 10.00 6.26 -4.36
N LEU A 74 10.73 7.31 -3.97
CA LEU A 74 10.09 8.55 -3.51
C LEU A 74 9.29 9.23 -4.63
N ASP A 75 9.71 9.01 -5.88
CA ASP A 75 8.94 9.39 -7.05
C ASP A 75 7.69 8.51 -7.14
N ARG A 76 6.54 9.19 -7.13
CA ARG A 76 5.24 8.54 -7.17
C ARG A 76 5.08 7.67 -8.41
N SER A 77 5.53 8.13 -9.58
CA SER A 77 5.33 7.38 -10.83
C SER A 77 6.16 6.09 -10.84
N LYS A 78 7.41 6.13 -10.37
CA LYS A 78 8.28 4.97 -10.23
C LYS A 78 7.72 3.96 -9.23
N CYS A 79 7.26 4.42 -8.06
CA CYS A 79 6.62 3.52 -7.09
C CYS A 79 5.37 2.84 -7.65
N LEU A 80 4.48 3.61 -8.29
CA LEU A 80 3.28 3.05 -8.94
C LEU A 80 3.65 2.03 -10.02
N ALA A 81 4.69 2.29 -10.82
CA ALA A 81 5.16 1.39 -11.86
C ALA A 81 5.68 0.06 -11.28
N VAL A 82 6.52 0.11 -10.25
CA VAL A 82 7.05 -1.08 -9.56
C VAL A 82 5.93 -1.93 -8.98
N VAL A 83 4.99 -1.30 -8.27
CA VAL A 83 3.87 -2.01 -7.65
C VAL A 83 2.94 -2.61 -8.71
N ALA A 84 2.65 -1.88 -9.79
CA ALA A 84 1.84 -2.40 -10.89
C ALA A 84 2.52 -3.56 -11.62
N ALA A 85 3.84 -3.49 -11.81
CA ALA A 85 4.62 -4.59 -12.38
C ALA A 85 4.59 -5.83 -11.47
N ALA A 86 4.72 -5.66 -10.15
CA ALA A 86 4.62 -6.76 -9.18
C ALA A 86 3.24 -7.44 -9.22
N VAL A 87 2.15 -6.67 -9.34
CA VAL A 87 0.80 -7.23 -9.51
C VAL A 87 0.67 -8.02 -10.80
N LYS A 88 1.19 -7.48 -11.92
CA LYS A 88 1.15 -8.15 -13.22
C LYS A 88 1.97 -9.44 -13.27
N ASP A 89 3.09 -9.49 -12.57
CA ASP A 89 3.91 -10.71 -12.49
C ASP A 89 3.22 -11.77 -11.62
N ALA A 90 2.64 -11.36 -10.49
CA ALA A 90 1.83 -12.26 -9.66
C ALA A 90 0.55 -12.76 -10.38
N VAL A 91 0.03 -11.97 -11.32
CA VAL A 91 -1.23 -12.24 -12.03
C VAL A 91 -1.12 -11.76 -13.47
N SER A 92 -0.73 -12.66 -14.37
CA SER A 92 -0.57 -12.34 -15.79
C SER A 92 -1.85 -11.78 -16.44
N GLU A 93 -3.01 -12.35 -16.08
CA GLU A 93 -4.34 -11.91 -16.54
C GLU A 93 -4.89 -10.76 -15.67
N SER A 94 -4.14 -9.67 -15.53
CA SER A 94 -4.56 -8.49 -14.75
C SER A 94 -4.49 -7.17 -15.53
N VAL A 95 -5.40 -6.25 -15.23
CA VAL A 95 -5.54 -4.96 -15.89
C VAL A 95 -5.76 -3.83 -14.88
N VAL A 96 -5.17 -2.67 -15.15
CA VAL A 96 -5.38 -1.48 -14.31
C VAL A 96 -6.76 -0.89 -14.61
N ASP A 97 -7.61 -0.76 -13.59
CA ASP A 97 -8.93 -0.11 -13.64
C ASP A 97 -9.07 0.78 -12.40
N LEU A 98 -9.04 2.11 -12.60
CA LEU A 98 -9.14 3.09 -11.50
C LEU A 98 -10.60 3.38 -11.10
N ASN A 99 -11.57 2.94 -11.89
CA ASN A 99 -12.99 3.22 -11.67
C ASN A 99 -13.66 2.11 -10.86
N CYS A 100 -13.38 0.84 -11.21
CA CYS A 100 -13.98 -0.32 -10.55
C CYS A 100 -12.97 -1.47 -10.37
N PRO A 101 -11.90 -1.28 -9.58
CA PRO A 101 -10.95 -2.34 -9.29
C PRO A 101 -11.59 -3.43 -8.41
N GLU A 102 -11.25 -4.70 -8.64
CA GLU A 102 -11.58 -5.80 -7.74
C GLU A 102 -10.68 -5.80 -6.50
N LEU A 103 -9.39 -5.46 -6.71
CA LEU A 103 -8.38 -5.29 -5.67
C LEU A 103 -7.64 -3.95 -5.82
N SER A 104 -7.24 -3.35 -4.71
CA SER A 104 -6.44 -2.13 -4.70
C SER A 104 -5.21 -2.34 -3.85
N VAL A 105 -4.04 -2.07 -4.42
CA VAL A 105 -2.76 -2.12 -3.72
C VAL A 105 -2.39 -0.70 -3.29
N LEU A 106 -2.23 -0.47 -2.00
CA LEU A 106 -1.82 0.80 -1.43
C LEU A 106 -0.42 0.66 -0.85
N ALA A 107 0.50 1.49 -1.32
CA ALA A 107 1.82 1.70 -0.73
C ALA A 107 1.83 3.04 0.02
N GLU A 108 2.08 3.02 1.32
CA GLU A 108 2.07 4.21 2.16
C GLU A 108 3.41 4.36 2.87
N LEU A 109 4.11 5.46 2.61
CA LEU A 109 5.36 5.80 3.28
C LEU A 109 5.06 6.17 4.74
N LEU A 110 5.67 5.48 5.69
CA LEU A 110 5.43 5.67 7.11
C LEU A 110 6.46 6.64 7.73
N PRO A 111 6.04 7.68 8.45
CA PRO A 111 6.95 8.59 9.15
C PRO A 111 7.41 7.99 10.49
N LEU A 112 8.13 6.87 10.43
CA LEU A 112 8.62 6.19 11.64
C LEU A 112 9.90 6.85 12.17
N SER A 113 9.92 7.13 13.47
CA SER A 113 11.11 7.56 14.20
C SER A 113 11.80 6.35 14.84
N GLY A 114 13.12 6.37 14.98
CA GLY A 114 13.87 5.29 15.64
C GLY A 114 14.15 4.06 14.76
N VAL A 115 13.85 4.12 13.46
CA VAL A 115 14.31 3.10 12.51
C VAL A 115 15.82 3.24 12.31
N PRO A 116 16.62 2.17 12.48
CA PRO A 116 18.05 2.22 12.23
C PRO A 116 18.33 2.43 10.74
N ASP A 117 19.43 3.15 10.46
CA ASP A 117 19.83 3.61 9.14
C ASP A 117 18.81 4.52 8.46
N ARG A 118 19.23 5.26 7.44
CA ARG A 118 18.37 6.19 6.67
C ARG A 118 17.29 5.46 5.85
N SER A 119 16.89 4.26 6.25
CA SER A 119 15.89 3.44 5.61
C SER A 119 14.51 4.08 5.74
N LEU A 120 13.82 4.13 4.62
CA LEU A 120 12.44 4.55 4.55
C LEU A 120 11.57 3.30 4.63
N ILE A 121 10.52 3.32 5.45
CA ILE A 121 9.62 2.17 5.60
C ILE A 121 8.30 2.46 4.89
N VAL A 122 7.87 1.50 4.07
CA VAL A 122 6.59 1.55 3.37
C VAL A 122 5.66 0.48 3.94
N ALA A 123 4.43 0.88 4.23
CA ALA A 123 3.31 -0.01 4.51
C ALA A 123 2.64 -0.43 3.20
N VAL A 124 2.33 -1.71 3.08
CA VAL A 124 1.63 -2.27 1.92
C VAL A 124 0.30 -2.86 2.36
N SER A 125 -0.75 -2.51 1.62
CA SER A 125 -2.12 -3.03 1.83
C SER A 125 -2.71 -3.47 0.49
N VAL A 126 -3.25 -4.68 0.42
CA VAL A 126 -4.02 -5.23 -0.70
C VAL A 126 -5.48 -5.40 -0.26
N LEU A 127 -6.32 -4.48 -0.72
CA LEU A 127 -7.69 -4.30 -0.22
C LEU A 127 -8.71 -4.66 -1.30
N PRO A 128 -9.87 -5.25 -0.93
CA PRO A 128 -10.95 -5.46 -1.89
C PRO A 128 -11.68 -4.15 -2.19
N ASN A 129 -12.33 -4.10 -3.36
CA ASN A 129 -13.19 -3.01 -3.80
C ASN A 129 -14.14 -2.49 -2.69
N LYS A 130 -14.77 -3.42 -1.97
CA LYS A 130 -15.71 -3.10 -0.88
C LYS A 130 -15.08 -2.23 0.20
N VAL A 131 -13.83 -2.49 0.58
CA VAL A 131 -13.13 -1.71 1.63
C VAL A 131 -12.74 -0.31 1.12
N VAL A 132 -12.44 -0.19 -0.17
CA VAL A 132 -12.03 1.09 -0.78
C VAL A 132 -13.23 2.03 -0.99
N ARG A 133 -14.37 1.49 -1.40
CA ARG A 133 -15.56 2.29 -1.74
C ARG A 133 -16.49 2.56 -0.56
N THR A 134 -16.44 1.76 0.50
CA THR A 134 -17.34 1.95 1.65
C THR A 134 -16.78 2.96 2.65
N LYS A 135 -17.68 3.74 3.25
CA LYS A 135 -17.36 4.56 4.42
C LYS A 135 -17.25 3.61 5.63
N PRO A 136 -16.14 3.59 6.37
CA PRO A 136 -16.04 2.69 7.52
C PRO A 136 -17.11 3.04 8.54
N ARG A 137 -17.77 2.01 9.07
CA ARG A 137 -18.63 2.12 10.26
C ARG A 137 -17.82 1.61 11.44
N LEU A 138 -17.26 2.53 12.23
CA LEU A 138 -16.58 2.16 13.47
C LEU A 138 -17.64 1.85 14.52
N CYS A 139 -17.74 0.59 14.94
CA CYS A 139 -18.58 0.18 16.05
C CYS A 139 -17.67 -0.17 17.23
N VAL A 140 -17.71 0.63 18.30
CA VAL A 140 -17.05 0.31 19.56
C VAL A 140 -18.01 -0.54 20.38
N LYS A 141 -17.60 -1.74 20.76
CA LYS A 141 -18.34 -2.60 21.69
C LYS A 141 -17.52 -2.75 22.97
N ALA A 142 -18.18 -2.72 24.12
CA ALA A 142 -17.55 -3.07 25.38
C ALA A 142 -17.04 -4.52 25.29
N LEU A 143 -15.83 -4.75 25.80
CA LEU A 143 -15.36 -6.11 26.03
C LEU A 143 -16.31 -6.75 27.02
N VAL A 144 -16.97 -7.83 26.62
CA VAL A 144 -17.84 -8.59 27.52
C VAL A 144 -16.92 -9.17 28.58
N SER A 145 -17.16 -8.85 29.86
CA SER A 145 -16.50 -9.55 30.95
C SER A 145 -17.08 -10.95 30.96
N ASP A 146 -16.28 -11.96 30.64
CA ASP A 146 -16.61 -13.33 30.96
C ASP A 146 -16.72 -13.40 32.50
N MET A 147 -17.95 -13.49 33.01
CA MET A 147 -18.22 -13.89 34.38
C MET A 147 -18.28 -15.41 34.45
#